data_AF-A0A848NP56-F1
#
_entry.id   AF-A0A848NP56-F1
#
_cell.length_a   1.000
_cell.length_b   1.000
_cell.length_c   1.000
_cell.angle_alpha   90.00
_cell.angle_beta   90.00
_cell.angle_gamma   90.00
#
_symmetry.space_group_name_H-M   'P 1'
#
loop_
_entity.id
_entity.type
_entity.pdbx_description
1 polymer ?
#
loop_
_entity_poly.entity_id
_entity_poly.type
_entity_poly.pdbx_seq_one_letter_code
_entity_poly.pdbx_strand_id
1 'polypeptide(L)' 'MKAKNAPPCARFAVVSNPGTLFARIEDFTMTLNEAHECVQCYDIPVDVMRVTSTGELSTEL' A
#
# COMPACT_ATOMS: atom_id res chain seq x y z
N MET A 1 8.36 5.32 4.18
CA MET A 1 8.63 4.07 3.44
C MET A 1 8.53 4.37 1.94
N LYS A 2 9.32 3.72 1.07
CA LYS A 2 9.24 3.93 -0.39
C LYS A 2 8.59 2.73 -1.08
N ALA A 3 7.70 3.02 -2.03
CA ALA A 3 7.04 2.07 -2.91
C ALA A 3 8.01 1.53 -3.97
N LYS A 4 9.07 0.85 -3.54
CA LYS A 4 10.06 0.27 -4.44
C LYS A 4 9.36 -0.75 -5.34
N ASN A 5 9.61 -0.68 -6.65
CA ASN A 5 9.02 -1.53 -7.68
C ASN A 5 7.50 -1.40 -7.85
N ALA A 6 6.90 -0.29 -7.42
CA ALA A 6 5.52 0.01 -7.75
C ALA A 6 5.33 0.08 -9.28
N PRO A 7 4.27 -0.55 -9.83
CA PRO A 7 3.86 -0.31 -11.20
C PRO A 7 3.66 1.20 -11.47
N PRO A 8 3.95 1.70 -12.68
CA PRO A 8 3.78 3.12 -13.01
C PRO A 8 2.35 3.66 -12.81
N CYS A 9 1.35 2.76 -12.86
CA CYS A 9 -0.06 3.08 -12.65
C CYS A 9 -0.52 2.96 -11.19
N ALA A 10 0.30 2.41 -10.28
CA ALA A 10 -0.09 2.19 -8.90
C ALA A 10 -0.29 3.53 -8.18
N ARG A 11 -1.45 3.66 -7.52
CA ARG A 11 -1.80 4.83 -6.71
C ARG A 11 -1.94 4.49 -5.24
N PHE A 12 -2.12 3.21 -4.91
CA PHE A 12 -2.25 2.72 -3.56
C PHE A 12 -1.36 1.49 -3.37
N ALA A 13 -0.96 1.26 -2.13
CA ALA A 13 -0.21 0.10 -1.71
C ALA A 13 -0.86 -0.48 -0.45
N VAL A 14 -0.99 -1.80 -0.40
CA VAL A 14 -1.42 -2.53 0.79
C VAL A 14 -0.17 -2.88 1.59
N VAL A 15 -0.11 -2.43 2.84
CA VAL A 15 1.09 -2.51 3.68
C VAL A 15 0.78 -3.26 4.97
N SER A 16 1.50 -4.34 5.23
CA SER A 16 1.43 -5.07 6.49
C SER A 16 2.29 -4.40 7.57
N ASN A 17 1.80 -4.42 8.81
CA ASN A 17 2.45 -3.80 9.97
C ASN A 17 2.90 -2.34 9.76
N PRO A 18 2.01 -1.46 9.27
CA PRO A 18 2.31 -0.06 9.02
C PRO A 18 2.77 0.62 10.32
N GLY A 19 3.90 1.33 10.27
CA GLY A 19 4.49 1.99 11.45
C GLY A 19 5.54 1.18 12.21
N THR A 20 5.83 -0.06 11.79
CA THR A 20 6.94 -0.86 12.37
C THR A 20 8.19 -0.85 11.46
N LEU A 21 9.34 -1.24 12.03
CA LEU A 21 10.57 -1.45 11.24
C LEU A 21 10.45 -2.60 10.23
N PHE A 22 9.46 -3.48 10.40
CA PHE A 22 9.23 -4.67 9.57
C PHE A 22 8.08 -4.48 8.57
N ALA A 23 7.64 -3.23 8.35
CA ALA A 23 6.57 -2.95 7.40
C ALA A 23 6.92 -3.47 6.00
N ARG A 24 5.95 -4.11 5.34
CA ARG A 24 6.13 -4.71 4.01
C ARG A 24 4.97 -4.34 3.10
N ILE A 25 5.29 -4.05 1.84
CA ILE A 25 4.27 -3.90 0.81
C ILE A 25 3.87 -5.28 0.35
N GLU A 26 2.60 -5.61 0.54
CA GLU A 26 2.02 -6.87 0.12
C GLU A 26 1.45 -6.78 -1.30
N ASP A 27 0.87 -5.63 -1.67
CA ASP A 27 0.30 -5.42 -3.01
C ASP A 27 0.26 -3.95 -3.44
N PHE A 28 0.08 -3.71 -4.74
CA PHE A 28 -0.13 -2.40 -5.37
C PHE A 28 -1.43 -2.38 -6.17
N THR A 29 -2.23 -1.33 -5.99
CA THR A 29 -3.48 -1.17 -6.74
C THR A 29 -3.60 0.20 -7.38
N MET A 30 -4.46 0.30 -8.39
CA MET A 30 -4.69 1.54 -9.12
C MET A 30 -5.79 2.37 -8.45
N THR A 31 -6.78 1.72 -7.84
CA THR A 31 -7.90 2.39 -7.18
C THR A 31 -8.00 2.06 -5.70
N LEU A 32 -8.64 2.95 -4.93
CA LEU A 32 -8.88 2.74 -3.50
C LEU A 32 -9.81 1.54 -3.25
N ASN A 33 -10.78 1.31 -4.14
CA ASN A 33 -11.69 0.17 -4.02
C ASN A 33 -10.94 -1.16 -4.18
N GLU A 34 -10.09 -1.29 -5.20
CA GLU A 34 -9.23 -2.47 -5.36
C GLU A 34 -8.34 -2.68 -4.14
N ALA A 35 -7.80 -1.61 -3.55
CA ALA A 35 -6.98 -1.72 -2.34
C ALA A 35 -7.80 -2.29 -1.17
N HIS A 36 -9.02 -1.79 -0.95
CA HIS A 36 -9.92 -2.29 0.09
C HIS A 36 -10.36 -3.74 -0.14
N GLU A 37 -10.57 -4.14 -1.40
CA GLU A 37 -10.83 -5.54 -1.74
C GLU A 37 -9.61 -6.41 -1.44
N CYS A 38 -8.41 -5.98 -1.82
CA CYS A 38 -7.16 -6.69 -1.50
C CYS A 38 -6.95 -6.85 0.01
N VAL A 39 -7.28 -5.84 0.83
CA VAL A 39 -7.17 -5.92 2.31
C VAL A 39 -7.96 -7.11 2.87
N GLN A 40 -9.09 -7.46 2.26
CA GLN A 40 -9.92 -8.59 2.71
C GLN A 40 -9.28 -9.96 2.44
N CYS A 41 -8.27 -10.04 1.58
CA CYS A 41 -7.57 -11.27 1.24
C CYS A 41 -6.44 -11.63 2.21
N TYR A 42 -6.13 -10.77 3.18
CA TYR A 42 -5.03 -10.99 4.13
C TYR A 42 -5.54 -11.35 5.53
N ASP A 43 -4.95 -12.40 6.12
CA ASP A 43 -5.23 -12.83 7.50
C ASP A 43 -4.51 -11.99 8.57
N ILE A 44 -3.68 -11.03 8.14
CA ILE A 44 -2.88 -10.16 9.01
C ILE A 44 -3.36 -8.71 8.91
N PRO A 45 -3.14 -7.88 9.94
CA PRO A 45 -3.42 -6.45 9.86
C PRO A 45 -2.61 -5.79 8.74
N VAL A 46 -3.33 -5.22 7.77
CA VAL A 46 -2.78 -4.44 6.67
C VAL A 46 -3.52 -3.09 6.58
N ASP A 47 -2.82 -2.03 6.19
CA ASP A 47 -3.42 -0.74 5.86
C ASP A 47 -3.22 -0.41 4.38
N VAL A 48 -4.09 0.49 3.89
CA VAL A 48 -3.94 1.10 2.57
C VAL A 48 -3.20 2.42 2.71
N MET A 49 -2.08 2.55 2.00
CA MET A 49 -1.32 3.78 1.89
C MET A 49 -1.36 4.30 0.46
N ARG A 50 -1.36 5.62 0.31
CA ARG A 50 -1.28 6.28 -0.99
C ARG A 50 0.16 6.32 -1.49
N VAL A 51 0.37 5.97 -2.75
CA VAL A 51 1.65 6.15 -3.45
C VAL A 51 1.71 7.56 -4.01
N THR A 52 2.65 8.36 -3.54
CA THR A 52 2.89 9.72 -4.04
C THR A 52 3.60 9.68 -5.41
N SER A 53 3.61 10.80 -6.11
CA SER A 53 4.36 10.95 -7.38
C SER A 53 5.87 10.75 -7.23
N THR A 54 6.41 10.89 -6.02
CA THR A 54 7.82 10.64 -5.69
C THR A 54 8.09 9.17 -5.32
N GLY A 55 7.06 8.32 -5.33
CA GLY A 55 7.13 6.91 -4.93
C GLY A 55 7.21 6.71 -3.42
N GLU A 56 6.79 7.70 -2.63
CA GLU A 56 6.67 7.60 -1.17
C GLU A 56 5.28 7.10 -0.78
N LEU A 57 5.19 6.45 0.38
CA LEU A 57 3.93 6.00 0.94
C LEU A 57 3.43 7.01 1.97
N SER A 58 2.20 7.48 1.78
CA SER A 58 1.49 8.39 2.69
C SER A 58 0.24 7.72 3.27
N THR A 59 -0.05 7.99 4.55
CA THR A 59 -1.32 7.62 5.20
C THR A 59 -2.42 8.65 4.94
N GLU A 60 -2.10 9.77 4.30
CA GLU A 60 -3.09 10.77 3.87
C GLU A 60 -3.74 10.27 2.57
N LEU A 61 -4.95 9.73 2.68
CA LEU A 61 -5.77 9.24 1.56
C LEU A 61 -6.42 10.41 0.81
#